data_AF-A0A382LYG9-F1
#
_entry.id   AF-A0A382LYG9-F1
#
_cell.length_a   1.000
_cell.length_b   1.000
_cell.length_c   1.000
_cell.angle_alpha   90.00
_cell.angle_beta   90.00
_cell.angle_gamma   90.00
#
_symmetry.space_group_name_H-M   'P 1'
#
loop_
_entity.id
_entity.type
_entity.pdbx_description
1 polymer ?
#
loop_
_entity_poly.entity_id
_entity_poly.type
_entity_poly.pdbx_seq_one_letter_code
_entity_poly.pdbx_strand_id
1 'polypeptide(L)' 'VKKYDVLIIGGGPGGYVAAIRSSQLGKKTALVEA' A
#
# COMPACT_ATOMS: atom_id res chain seq x y z
N VAL A 1 6.12 12.11 -12.77
CA VAL A 1 5.15 11.14 -12.20
C VAL A 1 5.89 10.16 -11.32
N LYS A 2 5.54 9.98 -10.04
CA LYS A 2 6.13 8.95 -9.18
C LYS A 2 5.45 7.62 -9.49
N LYS A 3 6.21 6.61 -9.95
CA LYS A 3 5.71 5.24 -10.09
C LYS A 3 5.67 4.55 -8.72
N TYR A 4 4.62 3.78 -8.48
CA TYR A 4 4.44 2.86 -7.36
C TYR A 4 4.21 1.46 -7.93
N ASP A 5 4.66 0.44 -7.23
CA ASP A 5 4.42 -0.96 -7.61
C ASP A 5 3.05 -1.43 -7.14
N VAL A 6 2.57 -0.88 -6.02
CA VAL A 6 1.29 -1.21 -5.41
C VAL A 6 0.63 0.08 -4.93
N LEU A 7 -0.64 0.29 -5.30
CA LEU A 7 -1.51 1.34 -4.79
C LEU A 7 -2.69 0.71 -4.07
N ILE A 8 -2.90 1.07 -2.82
CA ILE A 8 -3.99 0.58 -1.95
C ILE A 8 -4.90 1.75 -1.62
N ILE A 9 -6.20 1.55 -1.78
CA ILE A 9 -7.24 2.54 -1.48
C ILE A 9 -8.12 1.94 -0.37
N GLY A 10 -8.16 2.61 0.78
CA GLY A 10 -8.73 2.11 2.01
C GLY A 10 -7.66 1.59 2.98
N GLY A 11 -7.60 2.15 4.18
CA GLY A 11 -6.69 1.88 5.28
C GLY A 11 -7.31 1.08 6.44
N GLY A 12 -8.49 0.48 6.23
CA GLY A 12 -9.09 -0.47 7.17
C GLY A 12 -8.24 -1.74 7.39
N PRO A 13 -8.73 -2.73 8.15
CA PRO A 13 -7.93 -3.89 8.57
C PRO A 13 -7.24 -4.65 7.44
N GLY A 14 -7.89 -4.82 6.29
CA GLY A 14 -7.26 -5.44 5.11
C GLY A 14 -6.28 -4.51 4.40
N GLY A 15 -6.57 -3.22 4.37
CA GLY A 15 -5.80 -2.21 3.64
C GLY A 15 -4.42 -1.96 4.24
N TYR A 16 -4.36 -1.71 5.55
CA TYR A 16 -3.08 -1.48 6.22
C TYR A 16 -2.22 -2.76 6.24
N VAL A 17 -2.84 -3.94 6.43
CA VAL A 17 -2.14 -5.23 6.39
C VAL A 17 -1.55 -5.49 5.01
N ALA A 18 -2.32 -5.23 3.94
CA ALA A 18 -1.83 -5.32 2.58
C ALA A 18 -0.65 -4.36 2.35
N ALA A 19 -0.73 -3.12 2.83
CA ALA A 19 0.34 -2.14 2.65
C ALA A 19 1.64 -2.53 3.36
N ILE A 20 1.53 -3.00 4.61
CA ILE A 20 2.67 -3.51 5.37
C ILE A 20 3.30 -4.69 4.63
N ARG A 21 2.49 -5.66 4.20
CA ARG A 21 3.01 -6.85 3.53
C ARG A 21 3.66 -6.52 2.19
N SER A 22 3.06 -5.64 1.39
CA SER A 22 3.65 -5.17 0.14
C SER A 22 4.98 -4.45 0.37
N SER A 23 5.08 -3.61 1.40
CA SER A 23 6.34 -2.94 1.75
C SER A 23 7.42 -3.94 2.21
N GLN A 24 7.08 -4.96 3.00
CA GLN A 24 8.03 -6.01 3.44
C GLN A 24 8.56 -6.84 2.28
N LEU A 25 7.77 -7.00 1.21
CA LEU A 25 8.18 -7.66 -0.03
C LEU A 25 9.01 -6.75 -0.96
N GLY A 26 9.43 -5.58 -0.47
CA GLY A 26 10.26 -4.63 -1.21
C GLY A 26 9.52 -3.86 -2.29
N LYS A 27 8.17 -3.85 -2.27
CA LYS A 27 7.37 -3.08 -3.23
C LYS A 27 7.25 -1.63 -2.79
N LYS A 28 7.45 -0.71 -3.73
CA LYS A 28 7.15 0.70 -3.51
C LYS A 28 5.65 0.90 -3.43
N THR A 29 5.14 0.94 -2.21
CA THR A 29 3.71 0.90 -1.90
C THR A 29 3.18 2.29 -1.55
N ALA A 30 2.03 2.65 -2.10
CA ALA A 30 1.23 3.80 -1.66
C ALA A 30 -0.08 3.29 -1.05
N LEU A 31 -0.47 3.86 0.09
CA LEU A 31 -1.78 3.66 0.70
C LEU A 31 -2.47 5.02 0.80
N VAL A 32 -3.74 5.07 0.43
CA VAL A 32 -4.59 6.26 0.50
C VAL A 32 -5.87 5.90 1.25
N GLU A 33 -6.23 6.72 2.23
CA GLU A 33 -7.46 6.68 3.03
C GLU A 33 -8.02 8.12 3.10
N ALA A 34 -9.32 8.26 3.38
CA ALA A 34 -9.96 9.57 3.52
C ALA A 34 -9.46 10.37 4.74
#